data_AF-A0A7J9AHE3-F1
#
_entry.id   AF-A0A7J9AHE3-F1
#
_cell.length_a   1.000
_cell.length_b   1.000
_cell.length_c   1.000
_cell.angle_alpha   90.00
_cell.angle_beta   90.00
_cell.angle_gamma   90.00
#
_symmetry.space_group_name_H-M   'P 1'
#
loop_
_entity.id
_entity.type
_entity.pdbx_description
1 polymer ?
#
loop_
_entity_poly.entity_id
_entity_poly.type
_entity_poly.pdbx_seq_one_letter_code
_entity_poly.pdbx_strand_id
1 'polypeptide(L)'
;GHCHPKIIKAFQEQAERLTLSSRAFYNDRFPVFAERLTSMFGYEMVLPMNTGAEGVETALKLARKWGYEKKKIPKNEAIIVSCCGCFHGRTLAVISMSCDNEATRGFGPLLPGHIKVDFGDAVALEKIFKEHGDRIAGFLFEPIQGEAGVSLFSNIIGC
;
A
#
# COMPACT_ATOMS: atom_id res chain seq x y z
N GLY A 1 4.45 -17.81 16.10
CA GLY A 1 3.64 -17.16 17.14
C GLY A 1 4.52 -16.39 18.11
N HIS A 2 3.95 -15.88 19.19
CA HIS A 2 4.63 -15.04 20.19
C HIS A 2 5.97 -15.62 20.68
N CYS A 3 6.96 -14.75 20.87
CA CYS A 3 8.27 -15.07 21.45
C CYS A 3 8.99 -16.25 20.78
N HIS A 4 8.91 -16.35 19.45
CA HIS A 4 9.54 -17.44 18.72
C HIS A 4 11.07 -17.45 18.97
N PRO A 5 11.68 -18.54 19.47
CA PRO A 5 13.05 -18.53 19.98
C PRO A 5 14.09 -18.13 18.94
N LYS A 6 13.90 -18.52 17.68
CA LYS A 6 14.80 -18.10 16.57
C LYS A 6 14.78 -16.59 16.32
N ILE A 7 13.63 -15.93 16.51
CA ILE A 7 13.48 -14.49 16.26
C ILE A 7 14.09 -13.70 17.43
N ILE A 8 13.81 -14.12 18.67
CA ILE A 8 14.39 -13.48 19.87
C ILE A 8 15.92 -13.57 19.85
N LYS A 9 16.48 -14.74 19.55
CA LYS A 9 17.92 -14.91 19.43
C LYS A 9 18.54 -13.99 18.37
N ALA A 10 17.96 -13.96 17.16
CA ALA A 10 18.45 -13.08 16.08
C ALA A 10 18.35 -11.59 16.44
N PHE A 11 17.30 -11.19 17.16
CA PHE A 11 17.15 -9.83 17.67
C PHE A 11 18.25 -9.49 18.68
N GLN A 12 18.47 -10.33 19.70
CA GLN A 12 19.48 -10.11 20.74
C GLN A 12 20.89 -10.00 20.14
N GLU A 13 21.27 -10.96 19.28
CA GLU A 13 22.58 -11.00 18.63
C GLU A 13 22.86 -9.74 17.79
N GLN A 14 21.85 -9.24 17.04
CA GLN A 14 22.02 -8.02 16.25
C GLN A 14 21.98 -6.76 17.12
N ALA A 15 21.17 -6.74 18.18
CA ALA A 15 21.05 -5.61 19.09
C ALA A 15 22.35 -5.34 19.88
N GLU A 16 23.10 -6.40 20.22
CA GLU A 16 24.43 -6.30 20.83
C GLU A 16 25.52 -5.81 19.85
N ARG A 17 25.24 -5.83 18.53
CA ARG A 17 26.17 -5.41 17.48
C ARG A 17 25.87 -4.01 16.95
N LEU A 18 24.69 -3.79 16.37
CA LEU A 18 24.26 -2.52 15.77
C LEU A 18 22.76 -2.54 15.45
N THR A 19 22.02 -1.54 15.91
CA THR A 19 20.56 -1.44 15.71
C THR A 19 20.15 -0.42 14.65
N LEU A 20 20.84 0.72 14.56
CA LEU A 20 20.46 1.82 13.65
C LEU A 20 21.69 2.56 13.14
N SER A 21 21.85 2.61 11.82
CA SER A 21 22.89 3.40 11.16
C SER A 21 22.34 4.50 10.26
N SER A 22 21.02 4.70 10.17
CA SER A 22 20.39 5.44 9.06
C SER A 22 20.70 4.83 7.68
N ARG A 23 19.98 5.27 6.63
CA ARG A 23 20.28 4.93 5.23
C ARG A 23 21.46 5.75 4.68
N ALA A 24 21.95 6.73 5.44
CA ALA A 24 23.11 7.54 5.06
C ALA A 24 24.43 6.77 5.15
N PHE A 25 24.47 5.69 5.94
CA PHE A 25 25.66 4.86 6.13
C PHE A 25 25.39 3.42 5.70
N TYR A 26 26.41 2.79 5.11
CA TYR A 26 26.36 1.38 4.81
C TYR A 26 26.21 0.55 6.10
N ASN A 27 25.38 -0.49 6.04
CA ASN A 27 25.36 -1.55 7.04
C ASN A 27 25.33 -2.90 6.33
N ASP A 28 25.87 -3.92 6.98
CA ASP A 28 26.08 -5.25 6.41
C ASP A 28 24.82 -6.14 6.41
N ARG A 29 23.72 -5.69 7.03
CA ARG A 29 22.47 -6.47 7.10
C ARG A 29 21.45 -6.09 6.03
N PHE A 30 21.39 -4.83 5.64
CA PHE A 30 20.42 -4.37 4.65
C PHE A 30 20.57 -5.05 3.28
N PRO A 31 21.78 -5.21 2.68
CA PRO A 31 21.91 -5.87 1.38
C PRO A 31 21.43 -7.33 1.41
N VAL A 32 21.79 -8.09 2.46
CA VAL A 32 21.36 -9.48 2.64
C VAL A 32 19.84 -9.58 2.79
N PHE A 33 19.24 -8.66 3.56
CA PHE A 33 17.79 -8.56 3.68
C PHE A 33 17.12 -8.24 2.34
N ALA A 34 17.66 -7.28 1.59
CA ALA A 34 17.12 -6.85 0.32
C ALA A 34 17.19 -7.95 -0.76
N GLU A 35 18.33 -8.62 -0.88
CA GLU A 35 18.53 -9.76 -1.79
C GLU A 35 17.56 -10.90 -1.49
N ARG A 36 17.37 -11.22 -0.20
CA ARG A 36 16.45 -12.29 0.21
C ARG A 36 15.00 -11.97 -0.18
N LEU A 37 14.54 -10.74 0.05
CA LEU A 37 13.16 -10.35 -0.28
C LEU A 37 12.92 -10.29 -1.78
N THR A 38 13.84 -9.66 -2.52
CA THR A 38 13.76 -9.56 -3.99
C THR A 38 13.74 -10.94 -4.65
N SER A 39 14.62 -11.85 -4.21
CA SER A 39 14.65 -13.23 -4.70
C SER A 39 13.39 -14.02 -4.36
N MET A 40 12.88 -13.87 -3.13
CA MET A 40 11.72 -14.63 -2.66
C MET A 40 10.41 -14.21 -3.36
N PHE A 41 10.26 -12.92 -3.67
CA PHE A 41 9.04 -12.38 -4.26
C PHE A 41 9.14 -12.09 -5.77
N GLY A 42 10.34 -12.23 -6.37
CA GLY A 42 10.56 -11.99 -7.80
C GLY A 42 10.50 -10.51 -8.21
N TYR A 43 10.82 -9.58 -7.30
CA TYR A 43 10.89 -8.15 -7.59
C TYR A 43 12.34 -7.68 -7.73
N GLU A 44 12.60 -6.69 -8.58
CA GLU A 44 13.93 -6.12 -8.78
C GLU A 44 14.42 -5.25 -7.62
N MET A 45 13.50 -4.61 -6.89
CA MET A 45 13.80 -3.60 -5.88
C MET A 45 12.92 -3.78 -4.66
N VAL A 46 13.43 -3.38 -3.48
CA VAL A 46 12.67 -3.32 -2.24
C VAL A 46 12.95 -2.03 -1.49
N LEU A 47 11.90 -1.50 -0.86
CA LEU A 47 11.96 -0.32 0.00
C LEU A 47 11.25 -0.63 1.33
N PRO A 48 11.98 -1.08 2.36
CA PRO A 48 11.38 -1.36 3.65
C PRO A 48 10.96 -0.07 4.37
N MET A 49 9.80 -0.14 5.01
CA MET A 49 9.24 0.88 5.90
C MET A 49 8.97 0.26 7.28
N ASN A 50 8.52 1.05 8.25
CA ASN A 50 8.33 0.60 9.63
C ASN A 50 6.90 0.08 9.88
N THR A 51 5.92 0.64 9.18
CA THR A 51 4.50 0.28 9.34
C THR A 51 3.84 -0.05 8.00
N GLY A 52 2.70 -0.74 8.06
CA GLY A 52 1.86 -0.99 6.88
C GLY A 52 1.39 0.31 6.20
N ALA A 53 1.00 1.31 7.00
CA ALA A 53 0.55 2.61 6.48
C ALA A 53 1.66 3.34 5.71
N GLU A 54 2.90 3.32 6.21
CA GLU A 54 4.05 3.88 5.48
C GLU A 54 4.35 3.13 4.17
N GLY A 55 4.14 1.81 4.15
CA GLY A 55 4.22 1.00 2.94
C GLY A 55 3.21 1.44 1.88
N VAL A 56 1.95 1.65 2.29
CA VAL A 56 0.90 2.16 1.39
C VAL A 56 1.20 3.59 0.93
N GLU A 57 1.54 4.51 1.83
CA GLU A 57 1.93 5.89 1.48
C GLU A 57 3.07 5.92 0.46
N THR A 58 4.05 5.03 0.62
CA THR A 58 5.16 4.88 -0.33
C THR A 58 4.68 4.39 -1.70
N ALA A 59 3.77 3.40 -1.73
CA ALA A 59 3.17 2.90 -2.96
C ALA A 59 2.35 3.99 -3.68
N LEU A 60 1.55 4.78 -2.94
CA LEU A 60 0.79 5.91 -3.49
C LEU A 60 1.70 6.95 -4.13
N LYS A 61 2.79 7.31 -3.45
CA LYS A 61 3.79 8.26 -3.96
C LYS A 61 4.47 7.72 -5.22
N LEU A 62 4.85 6.44 -5.22
CA LEU A 62 5.48 5.80 -6.37
C LEU A 62 4.54 5.78 -7.58
N ALA A 63 3.29 5.36 -7.39
CA ALA A 63 2.26 5.33 -8.42
C ALA A 63 2.02 6.73 -9.01
N ARG A 64 1.81 7.74 -8.16
CA ARG A 64 1.61 9.13 -8.61
C ARG A 64 2.83 9.69 -9.35
N LYS A 65 4.04 9.50 -8.80
CA LYS A 65 5.28 9.96 -9.44
C LYS A 65 5.47 9.30 -10.80
N TRP A 66 5.29 7.99 -10.89
CA TRP A 66 5.31 7.26 -12.16
C TRP A 66 4.24 7.77 -13.14
N GLY A 67 3.03 8.02 -12.64
CA GLY A 67 1.92 8.58 -13.41
C GLY A 67 2.29 9.90 -14.10
N TYR A 68 2.92 10.82 -13.37
CA TYR A 68 3.37 12.09 -13.93
C TYR A 68 4.60 11.93 -14.86
N GLU A 69 5.61 11.18 -14.43
CA GLU A 69 6.90 11.13 -15.14
C GLU A 69 6.87 10.23 -16.38
N LYS A 70 6.14 9.10 -16.32
CA LYS A 70 6.12 8.07 -17.36
C LYS A 70 4.81 8.05 -18.13
N LYS A 71 3.67 8.00 -17.45
CA LYS A 71 2.34 7.99 -18.09
C LYS A 71 1.89 9.36 -18.60
N LYS A 72 2.58 10.43 -18.19
CA LYS A 72 2.33 11.83 -18.61
C LYS A 72 0.94 12.34 -18.20
N ILE A 73 0.44 11.88 -17.06
CA ILE A 73 -0.76 12.45 -16.44
C ILE A 73 -0.52 13.96 -16.22
N PRO A 74 -1.50 14.84 -16.52
CA PRO A 74 -1.38 16.27 -16.23
C PRO A 74 -1.07 16.54 -14.75
N LYS A 75 -0.35 17.64 -14.49
CA LYS A 75 0.10 17.98 -13.14
C LYS A 75 -1.09 18.07 -12.17
N ASN A 76 -0.97 17.40 -11.03
CA ASN A 76 -1.98 17.33 -9.97
C ASN A 76 -3.29 16.60 -10.34
N GLU A 77 -3.33 15.88 -11.46
CA GLU A 77 -4.53 15.15 -11.90
C GLU A 77 -4.44 13.63 -11.71
N ALA A 78 -3.42 13.11 -11.01
CA ALA A 78 -3.30 11.67 -10.79
C ALA A 78 -4.39 11.14 -9.86
N ILE A 79 -5.10 10.11 -10.34
CA ILE A 79 -6.17 9.41 -9.63
C ILE A 79 -5.63 8.07 -9.10
N ILE A 80 -5.94 7.77 -7.84
CA ILE A 80 -5.82 6.41 -7.29
C ILE A 80 -7.22 5.83 -7.12
N VAL A 81 -7.47 4.65 -7.66
CA VAL A 81 -8.72 3.93 -7.44
C VAL A 81 -8.56 3.04 -6.20
N SER A 82 -9.56 2.98 -5.32
CA SER A 82 -9.59 2.08 -4.16
C SER A 82 -10.95 1.40 -3.99
N CYS A 83 -10.99 0.32 -3.22
CA CYS A 83 -12.24 -0.39 -2.92
C CYS A 83 -12.89 0.10 -1.63
N CYS A 84 -14.21 0.27 -1.60
CA CYS A 84 -14.96 0.40 -0.35
C CYS A 84 -14.77 -0.85 0.52
N GLY A 85 -14.74 -0.66 1.84
CA GLY A 85 -14.37 -1.70 2.81
C GLY A 85 -12.86 -1.86 3.03
N CYS A 86 -12.00 -1.12 2.31
CA CYS A 86 -10.56 -1.25 2.49
C CYS A 86 -10.06 -0.76 3.86
N PHE A 87 -9.01 -1.41 4.38
CA PHE A 87 -8.21 -0.90 5.50
C PHE A 87 -6.72 -0.90 5.16
N HIS A 88 -6.18 0.31 4.99
CA HIS A 88 -4.79 0.50 4.55
C HIS A 88 -3.94 1.26 5.58
N GLY A 89 -4.50 1.56 6.76
CA GLY A 89 -3.87 2.40 7.79
C GLY A 89 -4.70 3.64 8.14
N ARG A 90 -4.07 4.56 8.87
CA ARG A 90 -4.76 5.71 9.50
C ARG A 90 -4.14 7.08 9.19
N THR A 91 -3.22 7.16 8.23
CA THR A 91 -2.67 8.46 7.78
C THR A 91 -3.69 9.20 6.92
N LEU A 92 -3.56 10.53 6.80
CA LEU A 92 -4.52 11.35 6.07
C LEU A 92 -4.71 10.91 4.61
N ALA A 93 -3.62 10.60 3.87
CA ALA A 93 -3.76 10.14 2.49
C ALA A 93 -4.47 8.79 2.40
N VAL A 94 -4.18 7.89 3.34
CA VAL A 94 -4.78 6.57 3.41
C VAL A 94 -6.27 6.63 3.70
N ILE A 95 -6.68 7.33 4.77
CA ILE A 95 -8.10 7.42 5.12
C ILE A 95 -8.92 8.16 4.06
N SER A 96 -8.27 8.99 3.22
CA SER A 96 -8.94 9.64 2.08
C SER A 96 -9.54 8.62 1.10
N MET A 97 -8.95 7.42 1.02
CA MET A 97 -9.41 6.33 0.16
C MET A 97 -10.49 5.45 0.82
N SER A 98 -10.81 5.66 2.11
CA SER A 98 -11.81 4.89 2.85
C SER A 98 -13.24 5.34 2.54
N CYS A 99 -14.19 4.40 2.52
CA CYS A 99 -15.63 4.68 2.51
C CYS A 99 -16.23 4.68 3.93
N ASP A 100 -15.43 4.37 4.95
CA ASP A 100 -15.86 4.36 6.34
C ASP A 100 -15.90 5.79 6.92
N ASN A 101 -17.09 6.20 7.35
CA ASN A 101 -17.31 7.49 7.99
C ASN A 101 -16.58 7.62 9.32
N GLU A 102 -16.45 6.54 10.10
CA GLU A 102 -15.72 6.58 11.38
C GLU A 102 -14.21 6.79 11.15
N ALA A 103 -13.67 6.28 10.04
CA ALA A 103 -12.29 6.51 9.64
C ALA A 103 -12.01 7.94 9.17
N THR A 104 -13.03 8.73 8.78
CA THR A 104 -12.86 10.03 8.10
C THR A 104 -13.47 11.24 8.84
N ARG A 105 -14.45 11.03 9.73
CA ARG A 105 -15.17 12.10 10.43
C ARG A 105 -14.23 12.96 11.27
N GLY A 106 -14.19 14.26 10.96
CA GLY A 106 -13.43 15.26 11.72
C GLY A 106 -11.98 15.46 11.27
N PHE A 107 -11.52 14.78 10.21
CA PHE A 107 -10.14 14.87 9.71
C PHE A 107 -10.00 15.67 8.40
N GLY A 108 -11.06 16.36 7.97
CA GLY A 108 -11.07 17.11 6.72
C GLY A 108 -10.18 18.37 6.73
N PRO A 109 -9.76 18.86 5.54
CA PRO A 109 -10.02 18.30 4.22
C PRO A 109 -9.16 17.06 3.93
N LEU A 110 -9.77 16.05 3.29
CA LEU A 110 -9.09 14.84 2.85
C LEU A 110 -8.31 15.08 1.55
N LEU A 111 -7.34 14.20 1.25
CA LEU A 111 -6.49 14.29 0.08
C LEU A 111 -7.30 14.04 -1.20
N PRO A 112 -7.31 14.96 -2.18
CA PRO A 112 -8.02 14.75 -3.45
C PRO A 112 -7.29 13.73 -4.35
N GLY A 113 -7.91 13.42 -5.49
CA GLY A 113 -7.35 12.53 -6.51
C GLY A 113 -7.52 11.05 -6.17
N HIS A 114 -8.71 10.68 -5.71
CA HIS A 114 -9.10 9.29 -5.48
C HIS A 114 -10.52 9.02 -5.99
N ILE A 115 -10.75 7.82 -6.51
CA ILE A 115 -12.08 7.30 -6.89
C ILE A 115 -12.30 5.99 -6.13
N LYS A 116 -13.50 5.78 -5.62
CA LYS A 116 -13.86 4.59 -4.83
C LYS A 116 -14.80 3.72 -5.66
N VAL A 117 -14.63 2.40 -5.58
CA VAL A 117 -15.50 1.40 -6.19
C VAL A 117 -15.89 0.36 -5.16
N ASP A 118 -17.05 -0.27 -5.29
CA ASP A 118 -17.40 -1.38 -4.41
C ASP A 118 -16.47 -2.57 -4.63
N PHE A 119 -16.07 -3.23 -3.54
CA PHE A 119 -15.20 -4.41 -3.61
C PHE A 119 -15.93 -5.52 -4.39
N GLY A 120 -15.26 -6.08 -5.41
CA GLY A 120 -15.82 -7.13 -6.27
C GLY A 120 -16.68 -6.64 -7.44
N ASP A 121 -16.99 -5.34 -7.55
CA ASP A 121 -17.71 -4.79 -8.71
C ASP A 121 -16.77 -4.52 -9.89
N ALA A 122 -16.51 -5.58 -10.66
CA ALA A 122 -15.67 -5.51 -11.85
C ALA A 122 -16.25 -4.60 -12.95
N VAL A 123 -17.58 -4.50 -13.05
CA VAL A 123 -18.25 -3.70 -14.10
C VAL A 123 -18.08 -2.21 -13.81
N ALA A 124 -18.28 -1.79 -12.55
CA ALA A 124 -18.01 -0.42 -12.14
C ALA A 124 -16.52 -0.07 -12.25
N LEU A 125 -15.63 -1.00 -11.89
CA LEU A 125 -14.19 -0.80 -12.04
C LEU A 125 -13.81 -0.59 -13.52
N GLU A 126 -14.33 -1.42 -14.42
CA GLU A 126 -14.09 -1.29 -15.86
C GLU A 126 -14.59 0.07 -16.38
N LYS A 127 -15.78 0.51 -15.95
CA LYS A 127 -16.33 1.82 -16.30
C LYS A 127 -15.42 2.97 -15.84
N ILE A 128 -14.95 2.93 -14.59
CA ILE A 128 -14.01 3.94 -14.04
C ILE A 128 -12.73 4.00 -14.89
N PHE A 129 -12.19 2.84 -15.28
CA PHE A 129 -10.99 2.79 -16.11
C PHE A 129 -11.22 3.26 -17.55
N LYS A 130 -12.43 3.08 -18.11
CA LYS A 130 -12.79 3.65 -19.42
C LYS A 130 -12.90 5.18 -19.36
N GLU A 131 -13.49 5.73 -18.30
CA GLU A 131 -13.77 7.17 -18.17
C GLU A 131 -12.55 7.99 -17.71
N HIS A 132 -11.68 7.40 -16.88
CA HIS A 132 -10.57 8.09 -16.23
C HIS A 132 -9.20 7.46 -16.47
N GLY A 133 -9.13 6.47 -17.37
CA GLY A 133 -7.95 5.63 -17.58
C GLY A 133 -6.68 6.40 -17.91
N ASP A 134 -6.78 7.54 -18.59
CA ASP A 134 -5.67 8.44 -18.89
C ASP A 134 -5.04 9.07 -17.64
N ARG A 135 -5.84 9.26 -16.57
CA ARG A 135 -5.44 9.90 -15.31
C ARG A 135 -5.28 8.94 -14.13
N ILE A 136 -5.65 7.67 -14.27
CA ILE A 136 -5.43 6.67 -13.20
C ILE A 136 -3.95 6.31 -13.10
N ALA A 137 -3.36 6.56 -11.93
CA ALA A 137 -1.97 6.22 -11.61
C ALA A 137 -1.82 4.86 -10.94
N GLY A 138 -2.88 4.32 -10.32
CA GLY A 138 -2.87 3.02 -9.68
C GLY A 138 -4.23 2.59 -9.14
N PHE A 139 -4.38 1.29 -8.89
CA PHE A 139 -5.51 0.68 -8.21
C PHE A 139 -5.00 0.00 -6.93
N LEU A 140 -5.49 0.43 -5.78
CA LEU A 140 -5.12 -0.06 -4.46
C LEU A 140 -6.25 -0.95 -3.93
N PHE A 141 -5.95 -2.24 -3.72
CA PHE A 141 -6.93 -3.20 -3.24
C PHE A 141 -6.28 -4.28 -2.38
N GLU A 142 -7.10 -4.93 -1.56
CA GLU A 142 -6.74 -6.12 -0.80
C GLU A 142 -7.26 -7.35 -1.55
N PRO A 143 -6.46 -8.42 -1.74
CA PRO A 143 -6.97 -9.66 -2.33
C PRO A 143 -8.12 -10.29 -1.53
N ILE A 144 -8.10 -10.10 -0.21
CA ILE A 144 -9.16 -10.44 0.74
C ILE A 144 -9.22 -9.27 1.72
N GLN A 145 -10.38 -8.64 1.90
CA GLN A 145 -10.50 -7.53 2.85
C GLN A 145 -10.59 -8.09 4.27
N GLY A 146 -9.54 -7.85 5.07
CA GLY A 146 -9.43 -8.41 6.41
C GLY A 146 -10.39 -7.73 7.40
N GLU A 147 -10.17 -6.43 7.65
CA GLU A 147 -10.94 -5.64 8.62
C GLU A 147 -12.41 -5.46 8.24
N ALA A 148 -12.77 -5.69 6.98
CA ALA A 148 -14.15 -5.70 6.50
C ALA A 148 -14.94 -6.97 6.87
N GLY A 149 -14.35 -7.88 7.65
CA GLY A 149 -15.00 -9.13 8.05
C GLY A 149 -14.61 -10.35 7.20
N VAL A 150 -13.38 -10.38 6.67
CA VAL A 150 -12.84 -11.48 5.85
C VAL A 150 -13.67 -11.68 4.57
N SER A 151 -13.79 -10.62 3.78
CA SER A 151 -14.53 -10.63 2.51
C SER A 151 -13.67 -11.21 1.38
N LEU A 152 -14.08 -12.36 0.84
CA LEU A 152 -13.43 -13.01 -0.30
C LEU A 152 -13.89 -12.40 -1.62
N PHE A 153 -12.95 -12.14 -2.52
CA PHE A 153 -13.23 -11.61 -3.87
C PHE A 153 -14.18 -12.52 -4.69
N SER A 154 -14.12 -13.84 -4.51
CA SER A 154 -14.95 -14.82 -5.24
C SER A 154 -16.40 -14.88 -4.78
N ASN A 155 -16.74 -14.41 -3.59
CA ASN A 155 -18.13 -14.45 -3.09
C ASN A 155 -19.00 -13.30 -3.62
N ILE A 156 -18.42 -12.42 -4.44
CA ILE A 156 -19.07 -11.22 -4.97
C ILE A 156 -19.33 -11.34 -6.47
N ILE A 157 -18.52 -12.14 -7.16
CA ILE A 157 -18.76 -12.56 -8.54
C ILE A 157 -19.43 -13.93 -8.43
N GLY A 158 -20.75 -14.00 -8.58
CA GLY A 158 -21.50 -15.26 -8.56
C GLY A 158 -21.13 -16.18 -9.73
N CYS A 159 -19.97 -16.83 -9.63
CA CYS A 159 -19.54 -18.00 -10.39
C CYS A 159 -19.05 -19.06 -9.42
#